data_AF-A0A0W0YCB5-F1
#
_entry.id   AF-A0A0W0YCB5-F1
#
_cell.length_a   1.000
_cell.length_b   1.000
_cell.length_c   1.000
_cell.angle_alpha   90.00
_cell.angle_beta   90.00
_cell.angle_gamma   90.00
#
_symmetry.space_group_name_H-M   'P 1'
#
loop_
_entity.id
_entity.type
_entity.pdbx_description
1 polymer ?
#
loop_
_entity_poly.entity_id
_entity_poly.type
_entity_poly.pdbx_seq_one_letter_code
_entity_poly.pdbx_strand_id
1 'polypeptide(L)'
;MFKLIQINKKQGINEKLEKAPGCDYLQLIPEFHAAHLWRFAIDGNRQETGPFTFDVGNKGEPGYLVAMMNGLDYIAATLNQPLTSDFIEELHDECIKNVKINIEAHNKKFVQLSTTANQDEVIDLDPPKPVPMLNIRNNIAVNFGLLCVYSCDSPLKKVLESKANITKKGLSEIIDYINSTNEKYGTILSLKRVAQSLYEQDETIDLKNFDFEQLQHLISNENKIVLRSEGVNNYQLKKIMSDLITDYQSKIEKAKDSTDKIKIIAELVQKLEILHPFTDANCRTFCILLLNKLLLENKLTPVILDNPNRFDGFANQELAQEIIKGQEKFLSFNNYHRCNELLKEVNQLLQQLNPFKKTALNTLFSQYTNHLTPLDRLNFIEHLYIGLENHNFNHYLPLLQNMYRGELEKLSSEEKHVCILHQLHLCKHLVF
;
A
#
# COMPACT_ATOMS: atom_id res chain seq x y z
N MET A 1 -20.10 -14.73 -13.22
CA MET A 1 -19.50 -13.38 -13.12
C MET A 1 -20.45 -12.27 -13.57
N PHE A 2 -20.85 -12.16 -14.84
CA PHE A 2 -21.64 -11.00 -15.32
C PHE A 2 -23.09 -10.87 -14.80
N LYS A 3 -23.74 -11.95 -14.33
CA LYS A 3 -25.12 -11.88 -13.76
C LYS A 3 -25.17 -11.37 -12.30
N LEU A 4 -24.05 -11.32 -11.59
CA LEU A 4 -23.99 -10.89 -10.17
C LEU A 4 -23.80 -9.39 -9.98
N ILE A 5 -23.39 -8.66 -11.04
CA ILE A 5 -23.27 -7.19 -11.05
C ILE A 5 -24.63 -6.51 -10.79
N GLN A 6 -25.76 -7.17 -11.09
CA GLN A 6 -27.09 -6.60 -10.87
C GLN A 6 -27.65 -6.76 -9.44
N ILE A 7 -27.08 -7.65 -8.61
CA ILE A 7 -27.67 -7.97 -7.31
C ILE A 7 -27.24 -6.95 -6.23
N ASN A 8 -26.05 -6.35 -6.33
CA ASN A 8 -25.58 -5.34 -5.37
C ASN A 8 -26.30 -3.99 -5.44
N LYS A 9 -27.13 -3.74 -6.47
CA LYS A 9 -28.00 -2.53 -6.51
C LYS A 9 -29.24 -2.63 -5.62
N LYS A 10 -29.55 -3.80 -5.04
CA LYS A 10 -30.82 -4.05 -4.33
C LYS A 10 -30.77 -3.91 -2.81
N GLN A 11 -29.60 -3.78 -2.20
CA GLN A 11 -29.49 -3.50 -0.77
C GLN A 11 -29.25 -2.02 -0.57
N GLY A 12 -30.29 -1.28 -0.19
CA GLY A 12 -30.24 0.15 0.11
C GLY A 12 -29.25 0.45 1.24
N ILE A 13 -28.00 0.65 0.87
CA ILE A 13 -26.96 1.18 1.75
C ILE A 13 -27.23 2.69 1.87
N ASN A 14 -27.95 3.01 2.94
CA ASN A 14 -28.38 4.31 3.48
C ASN A 14 -27.63 5.57 3.01
N GLU A 15 -28.42 6.63 2.74
CA GLU A 15 -28.07 8.07 2.56
C GLU A 15 -27.05 8.66 3.56
N LYS A 16 -26.69 7.95 4.63
CA LYS A 16 -25.64 8.36 5.58
C LYS A 16 -24.21 8.03 5.14
N LEU A 17 -24.03 7.06 4.23
CA LEU A 17 -22.71 6.73 3.68
C LEU A 17 -22.31 7.70 2.55
N GLU A 18 -23.27 8.31 1.85
CA GLU A 18 -23.01 9.29 0.75
C GLU A 18 -22.26 10.57 1.18
N LYS A 19 -21.83 10.70 2.45
CA LYS A 19 -21.06 11.86 2.95
C LYS A 19 -19.81 11.52 3.75
N ALA A 20 -19.48 10.24 3.92
CA ALA A 20 -18.25 9.87 4.63
C ALA A 20 -17.06 9.86 3.64
N PRO A 21 -15.91 10.44 4.00
CA PRO A 21 -14.70 10.38 3.17
C PRO A 21 -14.36 8.93 2.77
N GLY A 22 -14.01 8.73 1.50
CA GLY A 22 -13.64 7.46 0.89
C GLY A 22 -14.79 6.69 0.24
N CYS A 23 -16.03 7.16 0.35
CA CYS A 23 -17.19 6.42 -0.15
C CYS A 23 -17.30 6.42 -1.68
N ASP A 24 -16.80 7.44 -2.37
CA ASP A 24 -16.81 7.47 -3.84
C ASP A 24 -15.81 6.45 -4.39
N TYR A 25 -14.68 6.26 -3.70
CA TYR A 25 -13.71 5.23 -4.07
C TYR A 25 -14.28 3.81 -3.99
N LEU A 26 -15.16 3.52 -3.03
CA LEU A 26 -15.83 2.22 -2.93
C LEU A 26 -16.69 1.90 -4.16
N GLN A 27 -17.15 2.90 -4.90
CA GLN A 27 -17.91 2.68 -6.14
C GLN A 27 -17.05 2.03 -7.24
N LEU A 28 -15.72 2.22 -7.19
CA LEU A 28 -14.77 1.57 -8.10
C LEU A 28 -14.45 0.12 -7.71
N ILE A 29 -14.68 -0.23 -6.44
CA ILE A 29 -14.39 -1.55 -5.85
C ILE A 29 -15.59 -2.04 -5.03
N PRO A 30 -16.78 -2.20 -5.64
CA PRO A 30 -18.05 -2.40 -4.93
C PRO A 30 -18.10 -3.69 -4.09
N GLU A 31 -17.20 -4.65 -4.35
CA GLU A 31 -17.03 -5.84 -3.54
C GLU A 31 -16.32 -5.57 -2.20
N PHE A 32 -15.47 -4.55 -2.14
CA PHE A 32 -14.63 -4.28 -0.98
C PHE A 32 -15.43 -3.68 0.17
N HIS A 33 -15.27 -4.25 1.36
CA HIS A 33 -16.05 -3.82 2.50
C HIS A 33 -15.56 -2.51 3.11
N ALA A 34 -16.46 -1.54 3.28
CA ALA A 34 -16.17 -0.18 3.78
C ALA A 34 -15.38 -0.15 5.11
N ALA A 35 -15.62 -1.12 6.02
CA ALA A 35 -14.91 -1.18 7.30
C ALA A 35 -13.39 -1.46 7.18
N HIS A 36 -12.91 -1.80 5.99
CA HIS A 36 -11.50 -2.03 5.70
C HIS A 36 -10.88 -0.92 4.84
N LEU A 37 -11.63 0.10 4.46
CA LEU A 37 -11.16 1.15 3.54
C LEU A 37 -9.94 1.91 4.09
N TRP A 38 -9.92 2.18 5.40
CA TRP A 38 -8.79 2.82 6.08
C TRP A 38 -7.46 2.07 5.90
N ARG A 39 -7.49 0.76 5.59
CA ARG A 39 -6.28 -0.05 5.39
C ARG A 39 -5.48 0.36 4.16
N PHE A 40 -6.09 1.07 3.20
CA PHE A 40 -5.33 1.68 2.10
C PHE A 40 -4.38 2.78 2.60
N ALA A 41 -4.77 3.51 3.65
CA ALA A 41 -4.03 4.65 4.18
C ALA A 41 -3.04 4.28 5.30
N ILE A 42 -3.18 3.11 5.91
CA ILE A 42 -2.32 2.68 7.04
C ILE A 42 -1.40 1.55 6.60
N ASP A 43 -0.09 1.74 6.79
CA ASP A 43 0.94 0.73 6.54
C ASP A 43 0.52 -0.63 7.08
N GLY A 44 0.59 -1.66 6.25
CA GLY A 44 0.15 -2.99 6.63
C GLY A 44 0.80 -3.55 7.89
N ASN A 45 2.05 -3.17 8.17
CA ASN A 45 2.80 -3.54 9.38
C ASN A 45 2.45 -2.69 10.62
N ARG A 46 1.49 -1.76 10.51
CA ARG A 46 0.95 -0.97 11.62
C ARG A 46 -0.55 -1.15 11.81
N GLN A 47 -1.22 -1.89 10.94
CA GLN A 47 -2.68 -2.01 10.96
C GLN A 47 -3.22 -2.67 12.24
N GLU A 48 -2.43 -3.42 13.03
CA GLU A 48 -2.90 -3.90 14.34
C GLU A 48 -3.21 -2.78 15.33
N THR A 49 -2.62 -1.59 15.14
CA THR A 49 -2.84 -0.43 16.01
C THR A 49 -4.12 0.34 15.66
N GLY A 50 -4.80 -0.03 14.57
CA GLY A 50 -6.10 0.49 14.17
C GLY A 50 -6.05 1.60 13.11
N PRO A 51 -7.21 2.22 12.81
CA PRO A 51 -7.31 3.22 11.74
C PRO A 51 -6.67 4.57 12.07
N PHE A 52 -6.52 4.90 13.36
CA PHE A 52 -6.07 6.23 13.81
C PHE A 52 -4.59 6.27 14.16
N THR A 53 -3.80 5.27 13.77
CA THR A 53 -2.37 5.13 14.11
C THR A 53 -1.56 6.37 13.82
N PHE A 54 -1.85 7.03 12.69
CA PHE A 54 -1.15 8.24 12.28
C PHE A 54 -1.86 9.52 12.73
N ASP A 55 -3.12 9.46 13.16
CA ASP A 55 -3.87 10.63 13.64
C ASP A 55 -3.56 10.99 15.10
N VAL A 56 -3.16 10.03 15.92
CA VAL A 56 -3.06 10.21 17.38
C VAL A 56 -1.63 10.09 17.92
N GLY A 57 -1.44 10.62 19.13
CA GLY A 57 -0.18 10.53 19.88
C GLY A 57 0.76 11.71 19.65
N ASN A 58 1.90 11.70 20.33
CA ASN A 58 2.86 12.82 20.36
C ASN A 58 3.49 13.11 18.99
N LYS A 59 3.42 12.17 18.05
CA LYS A 59 3.89 12.29 16.66
C LYS A 59 2.75 12.14 15.65
N GLY A 60 1.50 12.18 16.12
CA GLY A 60 0.33 12.09 15.26
C GLY A 60 0.17 13.34 14.41
N GLU A 61 -0.51 13.16 13.28
CA GLU A 61 -0.95 14.16 12.33
C GLU A 61 -2.48 14.17 12.32
N PRO A 62 -3.16 14.82 13.30
CA PRO A 62 -4.62 14.81 13.36
C PRO A 62 -5.26 15.26 12.05
N GLY A 63 -6.13 14.42 11.49
CA GLY A 63 -6.75 14.64 10.18
C GLY A 63 -6.11 13.82 9.05
N TYR A 64 -5.02 13.09 9.33
CA TYR A 64 -4.33 12.22 8.37
C TYR A 64 -5.29 11.28 7.66
N LEU A 65 -6.07 10.49 8.41
CA LEU A 65 -6.92 9.48 7.79
C LEU A 65 -8.00 10.13 6.91
N VAL A 66 -8.59 11.22 7.39
CA VAL A 66 -9.62 11.96 6.65
C VAL A 66 -9.06 12.50 5.33
N ALA A 67 -7.87 13.09 5.35
CA ALA A 67 -7.24 13.63 4.15
C ALA A 67 -6.88 12.51 3.15
N MET A 68 -6.38 11.37 3.64
CA MET A 68 -6.12 10.20 2.78
C MET A 68 -7.41 9.65 2.14
N MET A 69 -8.51 9.61 2.89
CA MET A 69 -9.80 9.17 2.34
C MET A 69 -10.35 10.17 1.30
N ASN A 70 -10.17 11.47 1.50
CA ASN A 70 -10.49 12.47 0.49
C ASN A 70 -9.65 12.30 -0.78
N GLY A 71 -8.36 11.95 -0.64
CA GLY A 71 -7.50 11.63 -1.77
C GLY A 71 -8.00 10.41 -2.57
N LEU A 72 -8.54 9.38 -1.90
CA LEU A 72 -9.18 8.24 -2.57
C LEU A 72 -10.46 8.66 -3.32
N ASP A 73 -11.31 9.50 -2.72
CA ASP A 73 -12.49 10.02 -3.40
C ASP A 73 -12.12 10.90 -4.61
N TYR A 74 -11.06 11.70 -4.48
CA TYR A 74 -10.51 12.48 -5.59
C TYR A 74 -10.13 11.57 -6.76
N ILE A 75 -9.39 10.49 -6.49
CA ILE A 75 -9.07 9.47 -7.50
C ILE A 75 -10.31 8.92 -8.18
N ALA A 76 -11.38 8.66 -7.41
CA ALA A 76 -12.63 8.15 -7.98
C ALA A 76 -13.30 9.15 -8.92
N ALA A 77 -13.35 10.42 -8.52
CA ALA A 77 -13.91 11.50 -9.33
C ALA A 77 -13.08 11.78 -10.60
N THR A 78 -11.77 11.53 -10.56
CA THR A 78 -10.83 11.89 -11.62
C THR A 78 -10.19 10.69 -12.30
N LEU A 79 -10.72 9.47 -12.15
CA LEU A 79 -10.06 8.25 -12.60
C LEU A 79 -9.69 8.31 -14.10
N ASN A 80 -10.57 8.89 -14.93
CA ASN A 80 -10.38 9.00 -16.38
C ASN A 80 -9.61 10.25 -16.82
N GLN A 81 -9.16 11.09 -15.88
CA GLN A 81 -8.37 12.26 -16.23
C GLN A 81 -6.91 11.86 -16.52
N PRO A 82 -6.28 12.47 -17.53
CA PRO A 82 -4.91 12.15 -17.89
C PRO A 82 -3.95 12.49 -16.74
N LEU A 83 -2.96 11.63 -16.52
CA LEU A 83 -1.89 11.92 -15.59
C LEU A 83 -1.07 13.10 -16.09
N THR A 84 -0.99 14.16 -15.27
CA THR A 84 -0.19 15.36 -15.50
C THR A 84 0.49 15.79 -14.21
N SER A 85 1.47 16.69 -14.28
CA SER A 85 2.09 17.27 -13.08
C SER A 85 1.10 18.09 -12.25
N ASP A 86 0.19 18.83 -12.90
CA ASP A 86 -0.86 19.59 -12.20
C ASP A 86 -1.86 18.67 -11.50
N PHE A 87 -2.24 17.53 -12.12
CA PHE A 87 -3.05 16.50 -11.46
C PHE A 87 -2.39 15.99 -10.17
N ILE A 88 -1.07 15.76 -10.20
CA ILE A 88 -0.31 15.30 -9.04
C ILE A 88 -0.31 16.35 -7.92
N GLU A 89 -0.20 17.64 -8.25
CA GLU A 89 -0.31 18.73 -7.27
C GLU A 89 -1.69 18.77 -6.62
N GLU A 90 -2.75 18.60 -7.40
CA GLU A 90 -4.12 18.56 -6.87
C GLU A 90 -4.36 17.34 -5.98
N LEU A 91 -3.84 16.17 -6.38
CA LEU A 91 -3.89 14.96 -5.56
C LEU A 91 -3.12 15.13 -4.23
N HIS A 92 -1.95 15.77 -4.28
CA HIS A 92 -1.18 16.13 -3.09
C HIS A 92 -1.98 17.06 -2.18
N ASP A 93 -2.53 18.15 -2.73
CA ASP A 93 -3.32 19.14 -2.01
C ASP A 93 -4.48 18.48 -1.23
N GLU A 94 -5.19 17.51 -1.81
CA GLU A 94 -6.26 16.78 -1.13
C GLU A 94 -5.75 15.87 0.00
N CYS A 95 -4.59 15.23 -0.15
CA CYS A 95 -4.06 14.29 0.86
C CYS A 95 -3.42 14.96 2.09
N ILE A 96 -3.17 16.28 2.03
CA ILE A 96 -2.67 17.08 3.16
C ILE A 96 -3.72 18.04 3.72
N LYS A 97 -4.89 18.13 3.08
CA LYS A 97 -5.94 19.08 3.42
C LYS A 97 -6.42 18.90 4.86
N ASN A 98 -6.33 19.97 5.64
CA ASN A 98 -6.71 20.01 7.06
C ASN A 98 -5.92 19.06 7.98
N VAL A 99 -4.82 18.48 7.53
CA VAL A 99 -3.91 17.71 8.39
C VAL A 99 -3.19 18.68 9.31
N LYS A 100 -3.32 18.48 10.62
CA LYS A 100 -2.63 19.29 11.62
C LYS A 100 -1.29 18.66 11.93
N ILE A 101 -0.22 19.44 11.80
CA ILE A 101 1.10 19.04 12.28
C ILE A 101 1.22 19.48 13.73
N ASN A 102 1.66 18.58 14.61
CA ASN A 102 2.15 19.00 15.92
C ASN A 102 3.48 19.75 15.72
N ILE A 103 3.39 21.08 15.63
CA ILE A 103 4.52 21.96 15.35
C ILE A 103 5.63 21.80 16.40
N GLU A 104 5.33 21.53 17.68
CA GLU A 104 6.38 21.29 18.69
C GLU A 104 7.16 19.99 18.45
N ALA A 105 6.47 18.92 18.05
CA ALA A 105 7.10 17.64 17.73
C ALA A 105 7.90 17.72 16.40
N HIS A 106 7.37 18.45 15.43
CA HIS A 106 8.02 18.72 14.15
C HIS A 106 9.23 19.65 14.32
N ASN A 107 9.11 20.70 15.13
CA ASN A 107 10.18 21.63 15.44
C ASN A 107 11.24 20.98 16.33
N LYS A 108 10.94 20.04 17.24
CA LYS A 108 12.03 19.28 17.91
C LYS A 108 12.89 18.47 16.93
N LYS A 109 12.34 18.11 15.77
CA LYS A 109 13.05 17.43 14.66
C LYS A 109 13.84 18.42 13.79
N PHE A 110 13.45 19.71 13.76
CA PHE A 110 14.07 20.79 12.96
C PHE A 110 14.95 21.76 13.77
N VAL A 111 14.77 21.91 15.07
CA VAL A 111 15.56 22.75 15.99
C VAL A 111 16.94 22.14 16.26
N GLN A 112 17.17 20.89 15.83
CA GLN A 112 18.52 20.37 15.62
C GLN A 112 19.20 20.88 14.34
N LEU A 113 18.59 21.82 13.58
CA LEU A 113 19.13 22.34 12.31
C LEU A 113 19.10 23.88 12.16
N SER A 114 18.67 24.66 13.16
CA SER A 114 18.79 26.13 13.06
C SER A 114 18.77 26.85 14.41
N THR A 115 19.94 27.22 14.93
CA THR A 115 20.14 28.47 15.66
C THR A 115 21.58 28.95 15.47
N THR A 116 21.84 29.71 14.40
CA THR A 116 23.01 30.58 14.32
C THR A 116 22.69 31.91 15.02
N ALA A 117 23.42 32.16 16.11
CA ALA A 117 23.85 33.46 16.63
C ALA A 117 22.86 34.65 16.62
N ASN A 118 22.22 34.90 17.76
CA ASN A 118 22.49 36.06 18.62
C ASN A 118 21.53 36.02 19.82
N GLN A 119 22.05 35.64 20.97
CA GLN A 119 21.44 35.98 22.25
C GLN A 119 21.77 37.44 22.51
N ASP A 120 20.75 38.30 22.47
CA ASP A 120 20.49 39.39 23.42
C ASP A 120 19.50 40.38 22.81
N GLU A 121 18.26 39.94 22.62
CA GLU A 121 17.07 40.79 22.65
C GLU A 121 15.86 39.86 22.81
N VAL A 122 15.21 39.91 23.97
CA VAL A 122 13.91 39.25 24.18
C VAL A 122 12.89 40.07 23.38
N ILE A 123 12.80 39.79 22.08
CA ILE A 123 11.66 40.19 21.28
C ILE A 123 10.57 39.16 21.57
N ASP A 124 9.50 39.63 22.20
CA ASP A 124 8.23 38.90 22.34
C ASP A 124 7.68 38.67 20.92
N LEU A 125 8.18 37.61 20.28
CA LEU A 125 7.67 37.15 19.00
C LEU A 125 6.43 36.34 19.31
N ASP A 126 5.28 36.88 18.92
CA ASP A 126 4.02 36.14 18.77
C ASP A 126 4.35 34.73 18.26
N PRO A 127 3.74 33.67 18.84
CA PRO A 127 4.02 32.30 18.43
C PRO A 127 3.90 32.20 16.91
N PRO A 128 4.89 31.60 16.22
CA PRO A 128 4.94 31.62 14.77
C PRO A 128 3.62 31.09 14.22
N LYS A 129 2.95 31.95 13.44
CA LYS A 129 1.71 31.56 12.74
C LYS A 129 1.96 30.24 12.01
N PRO A 130 1.00 29.29 12.03
CA PRO A 130 1.19 27.98 11.46
C PRO A 130 1.63 28.10 10.01
N VAL A 131 2.85 27.63 9.71
CA VAL A 131 3.38 27.58 8.35
C VAL A 131 2.55 26.53 7.59
N PRO A 132 1.84 26.89 6.52
CA PRO A 132 1.09 25.93 5.71
C PRO A 132 2.05 24.83 5.22
N MET A 133 1.60 23.57 5.18
CA MET A 133 2.35 22.50 4.52
C MET A 133 2.70 22.97 3.10
N LEU A 134 4.01 23.09 2.84
CA LEU A 134 4.53 23.96 1.80
C LEU A 134 4.42 23.30 0.42
N ASN A 135 3.48 23.82 -0.36
CA ASN A 135 3.19 23.43 -1.73
C ASN A 135 4.32 23.88 -2.69
N ILE A 136 4.55 23.12 -3.77
CA ILE A 136 5.32 23.50 -4.98
C ILE A 136 4.86 24.87 -5.54
N ARG A 137 3.71 25.39 -5.12
CA ARG A 137 3.25 26.75 -5.46
C ARG A 137 4.04 27.89 -4.79
N ASN A 138 4.84 27.62 -3.75
CA ASN A 138 5.45 28.68 -2.93
C ASN A 138 6.96 28.94 -3.15
N ASN A 139 7.59 28.33 -4.17
CA ASN A 139 8.99 28.57 -4.52
C ASN A 139 10.00 28.35 -3.36
N ILE A 140 9.66 27.46 -2.42
CA ILE A 140 10.55 27.10 -1.31
C ILE A 140 11.37 25.87 -1.70
N ALA A 141 12.69 25.98 -1.58
CA ALA A 141 13.59 24.85 -1.80
C ALA A 141 13.25 23.71 -0.84
N VAL A 142 12.94 22.54 -1.39
CA VAL A 142 12.60 21.35 -0.63
C VAL A 142 13.87 20.58 -0.27
N ASN A 143 14.21 20.56 1.01
CA ASN A 143 15.28 19.73 1.55
C ASN A 143 14.65 18.55 2.29
N PHE A 144 14.58 17.38 1.66
CA PHE A 144 14.11 16.17 2.34
C PHE A 144 15.23 15.14 2.54
N GLY A 145 15.05 14.30 3.56
CA GLY A 145 16.00 13.29 3.96
C GLY A 145 15.59 11.87 3.55
N LEU A 146 15.98 11.42 2.37
CA LEU A 146 15.43 10.21 1.71
C LEU A 146 15.97 8.84 2.14
N LEU A 147 16.79 8.73 3.19
CA LEU A 147 17.34 7.41 3.57
C LEU A 147 17.60 7.29 5.08
N CYS A 148 16.54 7.22 5.91
CA CYS A 148 16.72 6.73 7.28
C CYS A 148 17.11 5.25 7.25
N VAL A 149 18.37 4.91 6.97
CA VAL A 149 18.92 3.65 7.43
C VAL A 149 19.32 3.88 8.88
N TYR A 150 18.50 3.34 9.78
CA TYR A 150 18.76 3.41 11.21
C TYR A 150 20.07 2.70 11.50
N SER A 151 20.95 3.35 12.28
CA SER A 151 22.05 2.63 12.92
C SER A 151 21.44 1.56 13.82
N CYS A 152 22.01 0.36 13.78
CA CYS A 152 21.66 -0.70 14.72
C CYS A 152 22.97 -1.15 15.35
N ASP A 153 23.15 -0.81 16.63
CA ASP A 153 24.08 -1.53 17.46
C ASP A 153 23.66 -3.01 17.53
N SER A 154 24.65 -3.91 17.39
CA SER A 154 24.56 -5.37 17.54
C SER A 154 24.12 -6.18 16.29
N PRO A 155 24.22 -7.53 16.26
CA PRO A 155 24.73 -8.33 15.15
C PRO A 155 23.63 -8.57 14.10
N LEU A 156 23.53 -7.68 13.10
CA LEU A 156 22.28 -7.47 12.36
C LEU A 156 22.36 -7.53 10.83
N LYS A 157 23.30 -8.31 10.24
CA LYS A 157 23.28 -8.56 8.78
C LYS A 157 21.91 -9.11 8.30
N LYS A 158 21.26 -9.96 9.11
CA LYS A 158 19.92 -10.52 8.84
C LYS A 158 18.73 -9.56 9.01
N VAL A 159 18.87 -8.44 9.72
CA VAL A 159 17.75 -7.49 9.92
C VAL A 159 17.89 -6.19 9.13
N LEU A 160 19.08 -5.88 8.61
CA LEU A 160 19.19 -5.04 7.41
C LEU A 160 18.42 -5.69 6.24
N GLU A 161 18.56 -7.00 6.02
CA GLU A 161 17.84 -7.69 4.93
C GLU A 161 16.31 -7.77 5.12
N SER A 162 15.77 -7.68 6.35
CA SER A 162 14.33 -7.83 6.63
C SER A 162 13.59 -6.55 7.03
N LYS A 163 14.30 -5.48 7.43
CA LYS A 163 13.70 -4.19 7.84
C LYS A 163 14.22 -2.97 7.10
N ALA A 164 15.27 -3.07 6.28
CA ALA A 164 15.73 -1.93 5.50
C ALA A 164 14.72 -1.59 4.39
N ASN A 165 14.61 -0.30 4.09
CA ASN A 165 13.88 0.21 2.93
C ASN A 165 14.75 0.24 1.67
N ILE A 166 15.94 -0.40 1.68
CA ILE A 166 16.89 -0.42 0.57
C ILE A 166 17.50 -1.80 0.35
N THR A 167 17.67 -2.18 -0.92
CA THR A 167 18.36 -3.41 -1.33
C THR A 167 19.61 -3.08 -2.15
N LYS A 168 20.51 -4.05 -2.32
CA LYS A 168 21.70 -3.88 -3.18
C LYS A 168 21.33 -3.53 -4.63
N LYS A 169 20.30 -4.21 -5.17
CA LYS A 169 19.83 -3.95 -6.53
C LYS A 169 19.15 -2.59 -6.62
N GLY A 170 18.31 -2.24 -5.65
CA GLY A 170 17.64 -0.95 -5.61
C GLY A 170 18.60 0.21 -5.47
N LEU A 171 19.65 0.10 -4.65
CA LEU A 171 20.71 1.12 -4.59
C LEU A 171 21.36 1.34 -5.97
N SER A 172 21.66 0.27 -6.70
CA SER A 172 22.24 0.39 -8.05
C SER A 172 21.30 1.14 -9.00
N GLU A 173 20.01 0.76 -9.04
CA GLU A 173 19.02 1.43 -9.89
C GLU A 173 18.83 2.91 -9.51
N ILE A 174 18.92 3.24 -8.22
CA ILE A 174 18.84 4.61 -7.72
C ILE A 174 20.06 5.42 -8.16
N ILE A 175 21.27 4.89 -8.02
CA ILE A 175 22.50 5.57 -8.46
C ILE A 175 22.43 5.82 -9.97
N ASP A 176 21.98 4.84 -10.76
CA ASP A 176 21.79 4.99 -12.21
C ASP A 176 20.76 6.09 -12.54
N TYR A 177 19.65 6.14 -11.79
CA TYR A 177 18.65 7.19 -11.94
C TYR A 177 19.19 8.58 -11.56
N ILE A 178 19.93 8.71 -10.46
CA ILE A 178 20.55 9.97 -10.05
C ILE A 178 21.51 10.45 -11.13
N ASN A 179 22.41 9.58 -11.59
CA ASN A 179 23.42 9.93 -12.59
C ASN A 179 22.77 10.37 -13.91
N SER A 180 21.83 9.58 -14.44
CA SER A 180 21.14 9.91 -15.70
C SER A 180 20.29 11.18 -15.60
N THR A 181 19.65 11.41 -14.44
CA THR A 181 18.88 12.62 -14.20
C THR A 181 19.80 13.84 -14.09
N ASN A 182 20.93 13.70 -13.40
CA ASN A 182 21.91 14.78 -13.27
C ASN A 182 22.60 15.12 -14.59
N GLU A 183 22.86 14.11 -15.43
CA GLU A 183 23.37 14.31 -16.79
C GLU A 183 22.38 15.11 -17.64
N LYS A 184 21.08 14.81 -17.53
CA LYS A 184 20.04 15.45 -18.35
C LYS A 184 19.66 16.86 -17.87
N TYR A 185 19.65 17.09 -16.56
CA TYR A 185 19.09 18.33 -15.97
C TYR A 185 20.09 19.15 -15.14
N GLY A 186 21.36 18.74 -15.10
CA GLY A 186 22.36 19.30 -14.18
C GLY A 186 22.27 18.66 -12.79
N THR A 187 23.19 18.99 -11.90
CA THR A 187 23.26 18.42 -10.54
C THR A 187 22.03 18.78 -9.72
N ILE A 188 21.00 17.94 -9.77
CA ILE A 188 19.73 18.15 -9.09
C ILE A 188 19.49 17.14 -7.97
N LEU A 189 20.07 15.94 -8.05
CA LEU A 189 19.93 14.89 -7.06
C LEU A 189 21.31 14.55 -6.49
N SER A 190 21.40 14.42 -5.16
CA SER A 190 22.64 14.00 -4.50
C SER A 190 22.35 13.09 -3.31
N LEU A 191 23.21 12.08 -3.10
CA LEU A 191 23.26 11.37 -1.83
C LEU A 191 24.15 12.15 -0.86
N LYS A 192 23.66 12.38 0.35
CA LYS A 192 24.41 13.03 1.42
C LYS A 192 24.47 12.17 2.67
N ARG A 193 25.60 12.24 3.35
CA ARG A 193 25.73 11.87 4.75
C ARG A 193 25.26 13.05 5.59
N VAL A 194 24.26 12.82 6.42
CA VAL A 194 23.75 13.85 7.35
C VAL A 194 24.67 13.93 8.56
N ALA A 195 25.05 15.15 8.89
CA ALA A 195 25.81 15.47 10.09
C ALA A 195 25.12 14.92 11.36
N GLN A 196 25.89 14.33 12.27
CA GLN A 196 25.33 13.82 13.55
C GLN A 196 25.16 14.93 14.58
N SER A 197 25.89 16.02 14.43
CA SER A 197 25.87 17.16 15.34
C SER A 197 25.69 18.48 14.61
N LEU A 198 25.25 19.50 15.34
CA LEU A 198 25.09 20.88 14.86
C LEU A 198 26.39 21.52 14.33
N TYR A 199 27.55 20.93 14.65
CA TYR A 199 28.87 21.45 14.27
C TYR A 199 29.46 20.75 13.03
N GLU A 200 28.83 19.66 12.60
CA GLU A 200 29.21 18.94 11.39
C GLU A 200 28.36 19.43 10.21
N GLN A 201 28.95 19.43 9.01
CA GLN A 201 28.22 19.74 7.78
C GLN A 201 27.81 18.45 7.07
N ASP A 202 26.66 18.49 6.40
CA ASP A 202 26.26 17.43 5.48
C ASP A 202 27.33 17.26 4.39
N GLU A 203 27.70 16.01 4.12
CA GLU A 203 28.72 15.66 3.15
C GLU A 203 28.08 15.00 1.94
N THR A 204 28.31 15.55 0.75
CA THR A 204 27.88 14.91 -0.50
C THR A 204 28.73 13.68 -0.77
N ILE A 205 28.08 12.54 -0.97
CA ILE A 205 28.72 11.26 -1.28
C ILE A 205 29.08 11.27 -2.77
N ASP A 206 30.36 10.99 -3.08
CA ASP A 206 30.77 10.74 -4.46
C ASP A 206 30.16 9.42 -4.94
N LEU A 207 29.27 9.50 -5.92
CA LEU A 207 28.60 8.35 -6.49
C LEU A 207 29.53 7.54 -7.41
N LYS A 208 30.71 8.07 -7.75
CA LYS A 208 31.68 7.39 -8.60
C LYS A 208 32.28 6.19 -7.86
N ASN A 209 31.87 5.00 -8.28
CA ASN A 209 32.15 3.71 -7.62
C ASN A 209 31.45 3.55 -6.25
N PHE A 210 30.36 4.30 -6.00
CA PHE A 210 29.55 4.08 -4.80
C PHE A 210 28.80 2.75 -4.90
N ASP A 211 28.97 1.91 -3.90
CA ASP A 211 28.35 0.58 -3.87
C ASP A 211 27.68 0.27 -2.53
N PHE A 212 27.06 -0.91 -2.47
CA PHE A 212 26.30 -1.33 -1.29
C PHE A 212 27.19 -1.64 -0.07
N GLU A 213 28.46 -1.99 -0.27
CA GLU A 213 29.39 -2.24 0.85
C GLU A 213 29.82 -0.91 1.48
N GLN A 214 30.10 0.09 0.65
CA GLN A 214 30.34 1.47 1.11
C GLN A 214 29.12 2.05 1.82
N LEU A 215 27.92 1.81 1.27
CA LEU A 215 26.67 2.18 1.94
C LEU A 215 26.57 1.56 3.34
N GLN A 216 26.79 0.25 3.46
CA GLN A 216 26.77 -0.46 4.75
C GLN A 216 27.77 0.13 5.74
N HIS A 217 29.00 0.40 5.30
CA HIS A 217 30.04 0.99 6.14
C HIS A 217 29.67 2.39 6.64
N LEU A 218 29.03 3.22 5.80
CA LEU A 218 28.59 4.55 6.22
C LEU A 218 27.49 4.47 7.29
N ILE A 219 26.55 3.54 7.14
CA ILE A 219 25.41 3.35 8.03
C ILE A 219 25.83 2.73 9.37
N SER A 220 26.80 1.80 9.36
CA SER A 220 27.30 1.18 10.59
C SER A 220 27.96 2.19 11.54
N ASN A 221 28.35 3.36 11.02
CA ASN A 221 28.99 4.43 11.79
C ASN A 221 27.98 5.48 12.30
N GLU A 222 26.76 5.06 12.64
CA GLU A 222 25.65 5.90 13.13
C GLU A 222 25.19 7.03 12.20
N ASN A 223 25.65 7.05 10.95
CA ASN A 223 25.28 8.11 10.02
C ASN A 223 23.95 7.81 9.32
N LYS A 224 23.13 8.86 9.21
CA LYS A 224 21.98 8.85 8.31
C LYS A 224 22.42 9.28 6.92
N ILE A 225 22.02 8.54 5.89
CA ILE A 225 22.20 8.96 4.50
C ILE A 225 20.90 9.57 4.00
N VAL A 226 20.95 10.48 3.06
CA VAL A 226 19.74 11.08 2.51
C VAL A 226 19.93 11.36 1.03
N LEU A 227 18.90 11.13 0.23
CA LEU A 227 18.84 11.77 -1.08
C LEU A 227 18.28 13.18 -0.90
N ARG A 228 18.89 14.17 -1.55
CA ARG A 228 18.42 15.55 -1.58
C ARG A 228 18.24 16.01 -3.01
N SER A 229 17.17 16.76 -3.24
CA SER A 229 16.98 17.57 -4.43
C SER A 229 17.60 18.95 -4.18
N GLU A 230 18.73 19.26 -4.83
CA GLU A 230 19.52 20.47 -4.56
C GLU A 230 19.26 21.58 -5.56
N GLY A 231 18.96 22.78 -5.08
CA GLY A 231 18.92 23.99 -5.92
C GLY A 231 17.90 23.96 -7.06
N VAL A 232 16.97 23.02 -7.06
CA VAL A 232 15.98 22.84 -8.12
C VAL A 232 14.83 23.80 -7.90
N ASN A 233 14.53 24.63 -8.89
CA ASN A 233 13.33 25.45 -8.86
C ASN A 233 12.09 24.64 -9.29
N ASN A 234 10.91 25.16 -8.97
CA ASN A 234 9.65 24.44 -9.20
C ASN A 234 9.34 24.21 -10.67
N TYR A 235 9.78 25.11 -11.56
CA TYR A 235 9.63 24.91 -13.00
C TYR A 235 10.43 23.69 -13.48
N GLN A 236 11.65 23.53 -12.99
CA GLN A 236 12.49 22.39 -13.31
C GLN A 236 11.94 21.08 -12.72
N LEU A 237 11.44 21.08 -11.48
CA LEU A 237 10.75 19.92 -10.90
C LEU A 237 9.53 19.50 -11.73
N LYS A 238 8.65 20.47 -12.09
CA LYS A 238 7.50 20.21 -12.96
C LYS A 238 7.91 19.62 -14.31
N LYS A 239 8.99 20.13 -14.90
CA LYS A 239 9.53 19.60 -16.16
C LYS A 239 9.99 18.15 -16.00
N ILE A 240 10.75 17.83 -14.95
CA ILE A 240 11.22 16.47 -14.69
C ILE A 240 10.04 15.52 -14.48
N MET A 241 9.05 15.91 -13.67
CA MET A 241 7.82 15.12 -13.48
C MET A 241 7.09 14.87 -14.80
N SER A 242 6.97 15.89 -15.66
CA SER A 242 6.30 15.76 -16.95
C SER A 242 7.05 14.80 -17.89
N ASP A 243 8.38 14.84 -17.88
CA ASP A 243 9.21 13.91 -18.66
C ASP A 243 9.09 12.47 -18.13
N LEU A 244 9.01 12.26 -16.81
CA LEU A 244 8.76 10.95 -16.20
C LEU A 244 7.38 10.40 -16.57
N ILE A 245 6.34 11.24 -16.54
CA ILE A 245 4.98 10.90 -16.93
C ILE A 245 4.93 10.50 -18.42
N THR A 246 5.64 11.25 -19.28
CA THR A 246 5.71 10.96 -20.72
C THR A 246 6.39 9.62 -20.98
N ASP A 247 7.50 9.33 -20.29
CA ASP A 247 8.18 8.04 -20.36
C ASP A 247 7.25 6.89 -19.93
N TYR A 248 6.57 7.06 -18.79
CA TYR A 248 5.56 6.11 -18.30
C TYR A 248 4.47 5.83 -19.34
N GLN A 249 3.84 6.87 -19.89
CA GLN A 249 2.77 6.73 -20.89
C GLN A 249 3.26 5.95 -22.11
N SER A 250 4.48 6.25 -22.58
CA SER A 250 5.07 5.55 -23.73
C SER A 250 5.38 4.07 -23.48
N LYS A 251 5.68 3.71 -22.22
CA LYS A 251 6.01 2.34 -21.79
C LYS A 251 4.73 1.54 -21.50
N ILE A 252 3.78 2.12 -20.78
CA ILE A 252 2.58 1.40 -20.32
C ILE A 252 1.68 0.96 -21.47
N GLU A 253 1.65 1.73 -22.57
CA GLU A 253 0.95 1.36 -23.81
C GLU A 253 1.53 0.12 -24.49
N LYS A 254 2.83 -0.13 -24.30
CA LYS A 254 3.57 -1.25 -24.91
C LYS A 254 3.70 -2.45 -23.97
N ALA A 255 3.15 -2.35 -22.75
CA ALA A 255 3.26 -3.38 -21.75
C ALA A 255 2.56 -4.67 -22.21
N LYS A 256 3.23 -5.82 -22.02
CA LYS A 256 2.78 -7.10 -22.57
C LYS A 256 1.68 -7.75 -21.75
N ASP A 257 1.78 -7.64 -20.42
CA ASP A 257 0.90 -8.28 -19.47
C ASP A 257 0.77 -7.45 -18.19
N SER A 258 -0.05 -7.92 -17.25
CA SER A 258 -0.30 -7.24 -15.98
C SER A 258 0.96 -7.07 -15.13
N THR A 259 1.90 -8.03 -15.17
CA THR A 259 3.14 -7.96 -14.40
C THR A 259 4.06 -6.88 -14.94
N ASP A 260 4.17 -6.80 -16.26
CA ASP A 260 4.92 -5.75 -16.97
C ASP A 260 4.34 -4.36 -16.66
N LYS A 261 3.01 -4.23 -16.68
CA LYS A 261 2.32 -3.00 -16.26
C LYS A 261 2.62 -2.60 -14.82
N ILE A 262 2.55 -3.54 -13.88
CA ILE A 262 2.85 -3.29 -12.47
C ILE A 262 4.28 -2.78 -12.31
N LYS A 263 5.24 -3.38 -13.02
CA LYS A 263 6.64 -2.95 -12.98
C LYS A 263 6.82 -1.53 -13.52
N ILE A 264 6.18 -1.19 -14.64
CA ILE A 264 6.22 0.16 -15.23
C ILE A 264 5.58 1.20 -14.29
N ILE A 265 4.47 0.85 -13.64
CA ILE A 265 3.83 1.69 -12.61
C ILE A 265 4.77 1.88 -11.41
N ALA A 266 5.39 0.80 -10.92
CA ALA A 266 6.34 0.84 -9.81
C ALA A 266 7.53 1.78 -10.13
N GLU A 267 8.06 1.71 -11.35
CA GLU A 267 9.16 2.58 -11.80
C GLU A 267 8.79 4.06 -11.77
N LEU A 268 7.61 4.43 -12.28
CA LEU A 268 7.16 5.81 -12.23
C LEU A 268 6.99 6.29 -10.78
N VAL A 269 6.27 5.52 -9.95
CA VAL A 269 5.97 5.88 -8.56
C VAL A 269 7.27 6.02 -7.75
N GLN A 270 8.22 5.10 -7.92
CA GLN A 270 9.53 5.19 -7.27
C GLN A 270 10.28 6.46 -7.69
N LYS A 271 10.37 6.75 -9.00
CA LYS A 271 11.10 7.94 -9.45
C LYS A 271 10.48 9.23 -8.94
N LEU A 272 9.16 9.30 -8.81
CA LEU A 272 8.46 10.44 -8.21
C LEU A 272 8.74 10.56 -6.70
N GLU A 273 8.74 9.44 -5.97
CA GLU A 273 9.11 9.42 -4.54
C GLU A 273 10.56 9.87 -4.31
N ILE A 274 11.48 9.39 -5.16
CA ILE A 274 12.90 9.76 -5.14
C ILE A 274 13.11 11.23 -5.52
N LEU A 275 12.40 11.74 -6.53
CA LEU A 275 12.46 13.15 -6.93
C LEU A 275 12.00 14.07 -5.79
N HIS A 276 11.06 13.59 -4.97
CA HIS A 276 10.59 14.22 -3.75
C HIS A 276 10.16 15.69 -3.93
N PRO A 277 9.27 16.00 -4.90
CA PRO A 277 8.98 17.37 -5.29
C PRO A 277 8.19 18.16 -4.23
N PHE A 278 7.55 17.51 -3.25
CA PHE A 278 6.80 18.16 -2.18
C PHE A 278 7.60 18.22 -0.87
N THR A 279 7.34 19.22 0.00
CA THR A 279 8.03 19.30 1.30
C THR A 279 7.71 18.16 2.25
N ASP A 280 6.53 17.58 2.09
CA ASP A 280 6.03 16.45 2.86
C ASP A 280 4.96 15.73 2.03
N ALA A 281 4.52 14.55 2.49
CA ALA A 281 3.44 13.75 1.91
C ALA A 281 3.72 13.16 0.52
N ASN A 282 4.98 13.07 0.10
CA ASN A 282 5.38 12.38 -1.14
C ASN A 282 4.91 10.92 -1.12
N CYS A 283 5.28 10.15 -0.08
CA CYS A 283 4.88 8.74 0.02
C CYS A 283 3.35 8.54 0.05
N ARG A 284 2.61 9.43 0.71
CA ARG A 284 1.13 9.45 0.68
C ARG A 284 0.60 9.65 -0.74
N THR A 285 1.13 10.66 -1.43
CA THR A 285 0.71 11.05 -2.77
C THR A 285 1.07 9.99 -3.80
N PHE A 286 2.31 9.51 -3.79
CA PHE A 286 2.84 8.62 -4.82
C PHE A 286 2.59 7.15 -4.51
N CYS A 287 3.10 6.68 -3.36
CA CYS A 287 3.17 5.27 -3.03
C CYS A 287 1.83 4.68 -2.60
N ILE A 288 0.89 5.52 -2.15
CA ILE A 288 -0.44 5.08 -1.73
C ILE A 288 -1.50 5.50 -2.76
N LEU A 289 -1.67 6.80 -2.97
CA LEU A 289 -2.78 7.34 -3.77
C LEU A 289 -2.55 7.16 -5.28
N LEU A 290 -1.50 7.76 -5.84
CA LEU A 290 -1.21 7.69 -7.26
C LEU A 290 -1.01 6.25 -7.72
N LEU A 291 -0.31 5.42 -6.93
CA LEU A 291 -0.16 4.00 -7.22
C LEU A 291 -1.53 3.32 -7.45
N ASN A 292 -2.49 3.50 -6.54
CA ASN A 292 -3.81 2.90 -6.67
C ASN A 292 -4.62 3.47 -7.85
N LYS A 293 -4.49 4.78 -8.15
CA LYS A 293 -5.06 5.36 -9.38
C LYS A 293 -4.53 4.64 -10.62
N LEU A 294 -3.21 4.53 -10.75
CA LEU A 294 -2.57 3.96 -11.94
C LEU A 294 -2.89 2.48 -12.12
N LEU A 295 -3.03 1.73 -11.02
CA LEU A 295 -3.50 0.34 -11.04
C LEU A 295 -4.94 0.27 -11.59
N LEU A 296 -5.85 1.08 -11.05
CA LEU A 296 -7.25 1.10 -11.47
C LEU A 296 -7.43 1.53 -12.93
N GLU A 297 -6.74 2.58 -13.38
CA GLU A 297 -6.74 3.02 -14.79
C GLU A 297 -6.32 1.91 -15.75
N ASN A 298 -5.40 1.07 -15.30
CA ASN A 298 -4.89 -0.06 -16.07
C ASN A 298 -5.70 -1.36 -15.88
N LYS A 299 -6.85 -1.29 -15.20
CA LYS A 299 -7.74 -2.42 -14.89
C LYS A 299 -7.04 -3.50 -14.06
N LEU A 300 -6.14 -3.08 -13.17
CA LEU A 300 -5.43 -3.93 -12.22
C LEU A 300 -6.07 -3.84 -10.84
N THR A 301 -5.83 -4.86 -10.03
CA THR A 301 -6.28 -4.92 -8.64
C THR A 301 -5.63 -3.80 -7.82
N PRO A 302 -6.38 -3.08 -6.96
CA PRO A 302 -5.81 -2.16 -5.97
C PRO A 302 -4.85 -2.85 -5.01
N VAL A 303 -4.05 -2.06 -4.30
CA VAL A 303 -2.99 -2.55 -3.43
C VAL A 303 -3.11 -1.99 -2.01
N ILE A 304 -2.95 -2.86 -1.01
CA ILE A 304 -2.73 -2.51 0.40
C ILE A 304 -1.29 -2.90 0.75
N LEU A 305 -0.39 -1.92 0.74
CA LEU A 305 1.04 -2.15 0.95
C LEU A 305 1.36 -2.46 2.43
N ASP A 306 2.33 -3.34 2.64
CA ASP A 306 2.79 -3.65 3.99
C ASP A 306 3.71 -2.57 4.56
N ASN A 307 4.66 -2.09 3.75
CA ASN A 307 5.53 -0.96 4.03
C ASN A 307 5.73 -0.14 2.75
N PRO A 308 5.04 1.01 2.60
CA PRO A 308 5.15 1.85 1.41
C PRO A 308 6.50 2.58 1.32
N ASN A 309 7.27 2.67 2.40
CA ASN A 309 8.60 3.29 2.38
C ASN A 309 9.65 2.43 1.65
N ARG A 310 9.29 1.24 1.16
CA ARG A 310 10.20 0.43 0.31
C ARG A 310 10.47 1.10 -1.04
N PHE A 311 9.60 2.00 -1.49
CA PHE A 311 9.82 2.78 -2.71
C PHE A 311 11.09 3.66 -2.65
N ASP A 312 11.61 3.94 -1.46
CA ASP A 312 12.86 4.69 -1.25
C ASP A 312 14.10 3.99 -1.83
N GLY A 313 14.09 2.64 -1.89
CA GLY A 313 15.35 1.88 -2.01
C GLY A 313 15.27 0.48 -2.60
N PHE A 314 14.08 -0.03 -2.95
CA PHE A 314 13.93 -1.35 -3.56
C PHE A 314 14.10 -1.25 -5.08
N ALA A 315 14.58 -2.31 -5.73
CA ALA A 315 14.61 -2.36 -7.18
C ALA A 315 13.19 -2.42 -7.76
N ASN A 316 12.99 -1.97 -8.98
CA ASN A 316 11.68 -1.96 -9.65
C ASN A 316 11.00 -3.34 -9.68
N GLN A 317 11.79 -4.40 -9.86
CA GLN A 317 11.27 -5.78 -9.83
C GLN A 317 10.83 -6.21 -8.42
N GLU A 318 11.53 -5.75 -7.38
CA GLU A 318 11.21 -6.04 -5.98
C GLU A 318 9.97 -5.25 -5.56
N LEU A 319 9.84 -3.99 -6.00
CA LEU A 319 8.63 -3.19 -5.81
C LEU A 319 7.42 -3.80 -6.50
N ALA A 320 7.57 -4.32 -7.72
CA ALA A 320 6.49 -5.05 -8.39
C ALA A 320 6.00 -6.25 -7.56
N GLN A 321 6.91 -6.98 -6.91
CA GLN A 321 6.55 -8.07 -5.99
C GLN A 321 5.83 -7.57 -4.73
N GLU A 322 6.24 -6.42 -4.18
CA GLU A 322 5.53 -5.80 -3.05
C GLU A 322 4.12 -5.35 -3.41
N ILE A 323 3.93 -4.83 -4.63
CA ILE A 323 2.60 -4.49 -5.14
C ILE A 323 1.75 -5.76 -5.29
N ILE A 324 2.29 -6.83 -5.87
CA ILE A 324 1.55 -8.11 -6.02
C ILE A 324 1.13 -8.67 -4.65
N LYS A 325 2.03 -8.69 -3.66
CA LYS A 325 1.70 -9.11 -2.29
C LYS A 325 0.63 -8.21 -1.67
N GLY A 326 0.68 -6.90 -1.92
CA GLY A 326 -0.34 -5.98 -1.44
C GLY A 326 -1.70 -6.13 -2.15
N GLN A 327 -1.72 -6.56 -3.41
CA GLN A 327 -2.93 -6.95 -4.14
C GLN A 327 -3.54 -8.22 -3.54
N GLU A 328 -2.73 -9.22 -3.20
CA GLU A 328 -3.18 -10.41 -2.48
C GLU A 328 -3.76 -10.05 -1.11
N LYS A 329 -3.13 -9.12 -0.39
CA LYS A 329 -3.64 -8.59 0.89
C LYS A 329 -4.99 -7.90 0.72
N PHE A 330 -5.15 -7.06 -0.30
CA PHE A 330 -6.44 -6.46 -0.66
C PHE A 330 -7.53 -7.53 -0.89
N LEU A 331 -7.23 -8.53 -1.72
CA LEU A 331 -8.16 -9.63 -2.02
C LEU A 331 -8.51 -10.44 -0.76
N SER A 332 -7.57 -10.61 0.17
CA SER A 332 -7.82 -11.35 1.43
C SER A 332 -8.90 -10.68 2.30
N PHE A 333 -8.91 -9.34 2.38
CA PHE A 333 -9.93 -8.60 3.12
C PHE A 333 -11.30 -8.65 2.43
N ASN A 334 -11.31 -8.64 1.10
CA ASN A 334 -12.52 -8.82 0.32
C ASN A 334 -13.15 -10.21 0.56
N ASN A 335 -12.31 -11.26 0.49
CA ASN A 335 -12.74 -12.64 0.67
C ASN A 335 -13.23 -12.91 2.10
N TYR A 336 -12.59 -12.35 3.11
CA TYR A 336 -13.01 -12.52 4.51
C TYR A 336 -14.42 -11.98 4.76
N HIS A 337 -14.73 -10.78 4.24
CA HIS A 337 -16.07 -10.22 4.39
C HIS A 337 -17.11 -11.03 3.62
N ARG A 338 -16.80 -11.42 2.38
CA ARG A 338 -17.69 -12.27 1.57
C ARG A 338 -17.98 -13.60 2.25
N CYS A 339 -16.97 -14.23 2.88
CA CYS A 339 -17.16 -15.43 3.70
C CYS A 339 -18.18 -15.19 4.81
N ASN A 340 -18.08 -14.08 5.54
CA ASN A 340 -18.96 -13.79 6.67
C ASN A 340 -20.41 -13.54 6.22
N GLU A 341 -20.62 -12.83 5.10
CA GLU A 341 -21.96 -12.61 4.54
C GLU A 341 -22.57 -13.92 4.03
N LEU A 342 -21.83 -14.69 3.23
CA LEU A 342 -22.29 -15.99 2.77
C LEU A 342 -22.55 -16.94 3.95
N LEU A 343 -21.76 -16.87 5.02
CA LEU A 343 -21.99 -17.67 6.23
C LEU A 343 -23.32 -17.31 6.91
N LYS A 344 -23.71 -16.03 6.92
CA LYS A 344 -25.03 -15.62 7.42
C LYS A 344 -26.15 -16.20 6.56
N GLU A 345 -26.01 -16.14 5.24
CA GLU A 345 -26.99 -16.70 4.29
C GLU A 345 -27.10 -18.22 4.42
N VAL A 346 -25.96 -18.92 4.45
CA VAL A 346 -25.88 -20.36 4.70
C VAL A 346 -26.56 -20.71 6.02
N ASN A 347 -26.29 -19.99 7.11
CA ASN A 347 -26.93 -20.23 8.40
C ASN A 347 -28.46 -20.04 8.35
N GLN A 348 -28.97 -19.07 7.60
CA GLN A 348 -30.41 -18.90 7.38
C GLN A 348 -31.01 -20.06 6.61
N LEU A 349 -30.36 -20.52 5.53
CA LEU A 349 -30.79 -21.69 4.75
C LEU A 349 -30.76 -22.97 5.59
N LEU A 350 -29.73 -23.15 6.43
CA LEU A 350 -29.60 -24.29 7.35
C LEU A 350 -30.74 -24.34 8.38
N GLN A 351 -31.31 -23.20 8.78
CA GLN A 351 -32.48 -23.18 9.68
C GLN A 351 -33.74 -23.76 9.05
N GLN A 352 -33.82 -23.78 7.71
CA GLN A 352 -34.97 -24.33 6.97
C GLN A 352 -34.84 -25.84 6.74
N LEU A 353 -33.67 -26.43 7.04
CA LEU A 353 -33.44 -27.87 6.90
C LEU A 353 -34.02 -28.65 8.07
N ASN A 354 -34.28 -29.95 7.83
CA ASN A 354 -34.60 -30.86 8.92
C ASN A 354 -33.42 -31.00 9.91
N PRO A 355 -33.68 -31.34 11.19
CA PRO A 355 -32.65 -31.36 12.23
C PRO A 355 -31.44 -32.25 11.92
N PHE A 356 -31.66 -33.36 11.21
CA PHE A 356 -30.59 -34.30 10.85
C PHE A 356 -29.60 -33.69 9.85
N LYS A 357 -30.10 -33.09 8.76
CA LYS A 357 -29.26 -32.41 7.75
C LYS A 357 -28.51 -31.22 8.35
N LYS A 358 -29.18 -30.47 9.24
CA LYS A 358 -28.59 -29.35 9.96
C LYS A 358 -27.40 -29.78 10.83
N THR A 359 -27.56 -30.85 11.62
CA THR A 359 -26.48 -31.37 12.46
C THR A 359 -25.29 -31.86 11.62
N ALA A 360 -25.53 -32.61 10.54
CA ALA A 360 -24.46 -33.10 9.67
C ALA A 360 -23.64 -31.97 9.04
N LEU A 361 -24.31 -30.93 8.52
CA LEU A 361 -23.65 -29.77 7.91
C LEU A 361 -22.91 -28.91 8.93
N ASN A 362 -23.45 -28.71 10.14
CA ASN A 362 -22.76 -27.99 11.21
C ASN A 362 -21.48 -28.70 11.69
N THR A 363 -21.51 -30.04 11.74
CA THR A 363 -20.32 -30.85 12.05
C THR A 363 -19.28 -30.71 10.96
N LEU A 364 -19.68 -30.76 9.68
CA LEU A 364 -18.77 -30.51 8.56
C LEU A 364 -18.13 -29.13 8.65
N PHE A 365 -18.95 -28.13 8.90
CA PHE A 365 -18.51 -26.75 8.95
C PHE A 365 -17.46 -26.57 10.05
N SER A 366 -17.76 -27.01 11.27
CA SER A 366 -16.85 -26.85 12.42
C SER A 366 -15.54 -27.62 12.29
N GLN A 367 -15.56 -28.79 11.65
CA GLN A 367 -14.35 -29.60 11.44
C GLN A 367 -13.43 -29.05 10.35
N TYR A 368 -13.97 -28.46 9.28
CA TYR A 368 -13.16 -28.11 8.11
C TYR A 368 -12.77 -26.64 8.09
N THR A 369 -13.65 -25.71 8.47
CA THR A 369 -13.37 -24.28 8.25
C THR A 369 -12.21 -23.76 9.08
N ASN A 370 -11.92 -24.37 10.23
CA ASN A 370 -10.83 -23.94 11.12
C ASN A 370 -9.43 -24.17 10.54
N HIS A 371 -9.29 -25.03 9.54
CA HIS A 371 -8.00 -25.40 8.95
C HIS A 371 -7.77 -24.84 7.53
N LEU A 372 -8.77 -24.14 6.97
CA LEU A 372 -8.70 -23.59 5.62
C LEU A 372 -8.10 -22.19 5.58
N THR A 373 -7.38 -21.87 4.50
CA THR A 373 -7.01 -20.49 4.18
C THR A 373 -8.28 -19.65 3.94
N PRO A 374 -8.21 -18.31 4.02
CA PRO A 374 -9.38 -17.46 3.73
C PRO A 374 -10.02 -17.71 2.35
N LEU A 375 -9.20 -17.99 1.33
CA LEU A 375 -9.69 -18.29 -0.03
C LEU A 375 -10.36 -19.67 -0.11
N ASP A 376 -9.74 -20.70 0.49
CA ASP A 376 -10.31 -22.05 0.50
C ASP A 376 -11.61 -22.10 1.31
N ARG A 377 -11.66 -21.34 2.41
CA ARG A 377 -12.86 -21.17 3.22
C ARG A 377 -13.97 -20.50 2.41
N LEU A 378 -13.66 -19.47 1.61
CA LEU A 378 -14.63 -18.82 0.72
C LEU A 378 -15.19 -19.82 -0.30
N ASN A 379 -14.32 -20.53 -1.01
CA ASN A 379 -14.71 -21.52 -2.02
C ASN A 379 -15.61 -22.60 -1.40
N PHE A 380 -15.25 -23.11 -0.22
CA PHE A 380 -16.06 -24.10 0.51
C PHE A 380 -17.46 -23.55 0.85
N ILE A 381 -17.53 -22.33 1.38
CA ILE A 381 -18.81 -21.68 1.73
C ILE A 381 -19.66 -21.44 0.47
N GLU A 382 -19.08 -20.99 -0.63
CA GLU A 382 -19.79 -20.76 -1.90
C GLU A 382 -20.38 -22.05 -2.46
N HIS A 383 -19.61 -23.15 -2.46
CA HIS A 383 -20.12 -24.47 -2.87
C HIS A 383 -21.27 -24.95 -1.98
N LEU A 384 -21.15 -24.75 -0.67
CA LEU A 384 -22.21 -25.09 0.28
C LEU A 384 -23.48 -24.26 0.03
N TYR A 385 -23.34 -22.96 -0.21
CA TYR A 385 -24.45 -22.06 -0.54
C TYR A 385 -25.16 -22.50 -1.83
N ILE A 386 -24.41 -22.77 -2.91
CA ILE A 386 -24.96 -23.24 -4.20
C ILE A 386 -25.70 -24.58 -4.02
N GLY A 387 -25.17 -25.49 -3.21
CA GLY A 387 -25.82 -26.77 -2.91
C GLY A 387 -27.13 -26.61 -2.12
N LEU A 388 -27.16 -25.69 -1.16
CA LEU A 388 -28.35 -25.35 -0.37
C LEU A 388 -29.45 -24.72 -1.24
N GLU A 389 -29.09 -23.72 -2.05
CA GLU A 389 -30.02 -22.95 -2.89
C GLU A 389 -30.69 -23.81 -3.96
N ASN A 390 -29.95 -24.76 -4.56
CA ASN A 390 -30.48 -25.63 -5.61
C ASN A 390 -31.25 -26.85 -5.08
N HIS A 391 -31.41 -26.99 -3.75
CA HIS A 391 -32.02 -28.17 -3.08
C HIS A 391 -31.44 -29.53 -3.52
N ASN A 392 -30.26 -29.56 -4.15
CA ASN A 392 -29.65 -30.76 -4.71
C ASN A 392 -28.39 -31.14 -3.94
N PHE A 393 -28.59 -31.79 -2.80
CA PHE A 393 -27.51 -32.36 -1.99
C PHE A 393 -27.05 -33.73 -2.46
N ASN A 394 -27.73 -34.34 -3.43
CA ASN A 394 -27.41 -35.69 -3.90
C ASN A 394 -26.01 -35.78 -4.49
N HIS A 395 -25.47 -34.65 -4.98
CA HIS A 395 -24.10 -34.56 -5.49
C HIS A 395 -23.04 -34.57 -4.37
N TYR A 396 -23.39 -34.09 -3.16
CA TYR A 396 -22.47 -33.97 -2.03
C TYR A 396 -22.60 -35.11 -1.01
N LEU A 397 -23.73 -35.83 -1.02
CA LEU A 397 -24.03 -36.90 -0.08
C LEU A 397 -23.01 -38.05 -0.07
N PRO A 398 -22.47 -38.51 -1.22
CA PRO A 398 -21.42 -39.53 -1.24
C PRO A 398 -20.08 -39.04 -0.69
N LEU A 399 -19.75 -37.75 -0.86
CA LEU A 399 -18.57 -37.12 -0.26
C LEU A 399 -18.71 -37.06 1.27
N LEU A 400 -19.88 -36.65 1.76
CA LEU A 400 -20.23 -36.63 3.19
C LEU A 400 -20.19 -38.04 3.81
N GLN A 401 -20.59 -39.07 3.06
CA GLN A 401 -20.56 -40.47 3.50
C GLN A 401 -19.14 -41.06 3.53
N ASN A 402 -18.26 -40.67 2.60
CA ASN A 402 -16.85 -41.06 2.61
C ASN A 402 -16.06 -40.39 3.72
N MET A 403 -16.39 -39.14 4.06
CA MET A 403 -15.83 -38.45 5.24
C MET A 403 -16.19 -39.13 6.57
N TYR A 404 -17.41 -39.66 6.69
CA TYR A 404 -17.87 -40.39 7.89
C TYR A 404 -17.18 -41.74 8.13
N ARG A 405 -16.39 -42.25 7.16
CA ARG A 405 -15.62 -43.51 7.30
C ARG A 405 -14.25 -43.35 7.96
N GLY A 406 -13.83 -42.14 8.32
CA GLY A 406 -12.64 -41.92 9.16
C GLY A 406 -11.29 -42.19 8.49
N GLU A 407 -11.21 -42.14 7.15
CA GLU A 407 -9.94 -42.41 6.44
C GLU A 407 -9.07 -41.16 6.21
N LEU A 408 -9.61 -39.95 6.38
CA LEU A 408 -8.87 -38.69 6.21
C LEU A 408 -7.89 -38.40 7.36
N GLU A 409 -8.14 -38.89 8.56
CA GLU A 409 -7.26 -38.66 9.73
C GLU A 409 -5.92 -39.39 9.61
N LYS A 410 -5.83 -40.38 8.71
CA LYS A 410 -4.61 -41.18 8.48
C LYS A 410 -3.67 -40.58 7.43
N LEU A 411 -4.07 -39.51 6.77
CA LEU A 411 -3.30 -38.85 5.71
C LEU A 411 -2.45 -37.70 6.27
N SER A 412 -1.25 -37.55 5.71
CA SER A 412 -0.38 -36.40 5.96
C SER A 412 -0.98 -35.09 5.45
N SER A 413 -0.45 -33.96 5.92
CA SER A 413 -0.93 -32.62 5.57
C SER A 413 -0.86 -32.34 4.07
N GLU A 414 0.15 -32.86 3.36
CA GLU A 414 0.29 -32.73 1.90
C GLU A 414 -0.71 -33.62 1.16
N GLU A 415 -0.95 -34.84 1.63
CA GLU A 415 -1.94 -35.77 1.05
C GLU A 415 -3.37 -35.24 1.19
N LYS A 416 -3.69 -34.57 2.30
CA LYS A 416 -4.98 -33.87 2.48
C LYS A 416 -5.16 -32.74 1.47
N HIS A 417 -4.11 -31.96 1.23
CA HIS A 417 -4.13 -30.87 0.26
C HIS A 417 -4.30 -31.39 -1.17
N VAL A 418 -3.61 -32.49 -1.53
CA VAL A 418 -3.75 -33.16 -2.82
C VAL A 418 -5.13 -33.80 -2.98
N CYS A 419 -5.72 -34.40 -1.93
CA CYS A 419 -7.08 -34.95 -1.97
C CYS A 419 -8.15 -33.87 -2.16
N ILE A 420 -8.02 -32.72 -1.50
CA ILE A 420 -8.94 -31.58 -1.66
C ILE A 420 -8.83 -31.00 -3.07
N LEU A 421 -7.62 -30.84 -3.60
CA LEU A 421 -7.38 -30.36 -4.97
C LEU A 421 -7.83 -31.38 -6.03
N HIS A 422 -7.62 -32.69 -5.83
CA HIS A 422 -8.16 -33.74 -6.71
C HIS A 422 -9.68 -33.83 -6.66
N GLN A 423 -10.30 -33.62 -5.49
CA GLN A 423 -11.76 -33.63 -5.33
C GLN A 423 -12.44 -32.43 -5.99
N LEU A 424 -11.79 -31.27 -6.02
CA LEU A 424 -12.24 -30.10 -6.79
C LEU A 424 -12.04 -30.28 -8.30
N HIS A 425 -11.10 -31.13 -8.73
CA HIS A 425 -10.80 -31.41 -10.14
C HIS A 425 -11.65 -32.53 -10.77
N LEU A 426 -12.27 -33.40 -9.98
CA LEU A 426 -13.01 -34.60 -10.43
C LEU A 426 -14.48 -34.36 -10.81
N CYS A 427 -14.94 -33.11 -10.95
CA CYS A 427 -16.32 -32.77 -11.38
C CYS A 427 -16.59 -32.93 -12.90
N LYS A 428 -15.96 -33.91 -13.56
CA LYS A 428 -16.33 -34.33 -14.92
C LYS A 428 -16.47 -35.85 -14.93
N HIS A 429 -17.68 -36.35 -14.68
CA HIS A 429 -18.36 -37.39 -15.47
C HIS A 429 -19.61 -37.95 -14.74
N LEU A 430 -20.77 -37.78 -15.39
CA LEU A 430 -21.94 -38.67 -15.48
C LEU A 430 -22.75 -38.91 -14.18
N VAL A 431 -24.04 -38.55 -14.13
CA VAL A 431 -25.19 -39.21 -14.79
C VAL A 431 -25.19 -40.72 -14.53
N PHE A 432 -25.80 -41.13 -13.43
CA PHE A 432 -27.07 -41.87 -13.39
C PHE A 432 -27.71 -41.68 -12.01
#